data_AF-A0A2S4ZMX4-F1
#
_entry.id   AF-A0A2S4ZMX4-F1
#
_cell.length_a   1.000
_cell.length_b   1.000
_cell.length_c   1.000
_cell.angle_alpha   90.00
_cell.angle_beta   90.00
_cell.angle_gamma   90.00
#
_symmetry.space_group_name_H-M   'P 1'
#
loop_
_entity.id
_entity.type
_entity.pdbx_description
1 polymer ?
#
loop_
_entity_poly.entity_id
_entity_poly.type
_entity_poly.pdbx_seq_one_letter_code
_entity_poly.pdbx_strand_id
1 'polypeptide(L)'
;MSLRAETPAPPGTRVHRFTPAERWVHRATAALMGVCVVTAAVLYIPQLAVLVGRRELVVRVHECAGLALPAPVLLGLVSRAFRADLRFLNRFGPHDRVWLRAALRRDRRHGSRPAGKFNAGQKVYAAWIAGATLVMLGTGLMMWFTRLTPLMWRTSATFVHDWLALTIGVVLAGHIGMALGDPEARRGLRTGTVSEQWANREHPLWRP
;
A
#
# COMPACT_ATOMS: atom_id res chain seq x y z
N MET A 1 11.08 18.50 -47.06
CA MET A 1 10.20 18.57 -45.87
C MET A 1 9.23 17.40 -45.94
N SER A 2 9.46 16.34 -45.17
CA SER A 2 8.47 15.28 -44.97
C SER A 2 8.41 15.05 -43.46
N LEU A 3 7.48 15.76 -42.84
CA LEU A 3 7.09 15.50 -41.46
C LEU A 3 6.49 14.09 -41.48
N ARG A 4 7.22 13.11 -40.92
CA ARG A 4 6.62 11.82 -40.55
C ARG A 4 5.47 12.15 -39.62
N ALA A 5 4.24 12.03 -40.13
CA ALA A 5 3.05 12.04 -39.31
C ALA A 5 3.19 10.86 -38.34
N GLU A 6 3.49 11.15 -37.08
CA GLU A 6 3.31 10.19 -35.99
C GLU A 6 1.85 9.76 -36.04
N THR A 7 1.62 8.52 -36.49
CA THR A 7 0.31 7.93 -36.53
C THR A 7 -0.18 7.83 -35.07
N PRO A 8 -1.31 8.45 -34.70
CA PRO A 8 -1.85 8.32 -33.35
C PRO A 8 -2.07 6.84 -33.06
N ALA A 9 -1.51 6.34 -31.96
CA ALA A 9 -1.68 4.94 -31.55
C ALA A 9 -3.18 4.60 -31.46
N PRO A 10 -3.62 3.44 -31.98
CA PRO A 10 -5.03 3.08 -32.00
C PRO A 10 -5.61 3.05 -30.58
N PRO A 11 -6.91 3.36 -30.41
CA PRO A 11 -7.61 3.17 -29.14
C PRO A 11 -7.64 1.66 -28.81
N GLY A 12 -6.62 1.15 -28.11
CA GLY A 12 -6.51 -0.28 -27.87
C GLY A 12 -5.17 -0.80 -27.34
N THR A 13 -4.06 -0.06 -27.46
CA THR A 13 -2.76 -0.55 -26.97
C THR A 13 -2.73 -0.56 -25.45
N ARG A 14 -2.59 -1.77 -24.86
CA ARG A 14 -2.48 -1.97 -23.42
C ARG A 14 -1.12 -2.53 -23.09
N VAL A 15 -0.52 -2.02 -22.03
CA VAL A 15 0.79 -2.44 -21.53
C VAL A 15 0.61 -3.27 -20.27
N HIS A 16 1.42 -4.31 -20.13
CA HIS A 16 1.41 -5.17 -18.96
C HIS A 16 2.14 -4.48 -17.81
N ARG A 17 1.42 -4.19 -16.72
CA ARG A 17 1.94 -3.48 -15.55
C ARG A 17 2.20 -4.41 -14.36
N PHE A 18 1.30 -5.36 -14.12
CA PHE A 18 1.35 -6.25 -12.97
C PHE A 18 1.05 -7.70 -13.34
N THR A 19 1.96 -8.58 -12.93
CA THR A 19 1.80 -10.03 -12.99
C THR A 19 0.71 -10.52 -12.03
N PRO A 20 0.20 -11.76 -12.19
CA PRO A 20 -0.69 -12.38 -11.20
C PRO A 20 -0.11 -12.37 -9.77
N ALA A 21 1.20 -12.58 -9.62
CA ALA A 21 1.87 -12.59 -8.32
C ALA A 21 1.71 -11.26 -7.58
N GLU A 22 2.09 -10.13 -8.19
CA GLU A 22 1.96 -8.80 -7.59
C GLU A 22 0.52 -8.47 -7.21
N ARG A 23 -0.44 -8.85 -8.08
CA ARG A 23 -1.87 -8.64 -7.83
C ARG A 23 -2.38 -9.44 -6.63
N TRP A 24 -1.98 -10.70 -6.50
CA TRP A 24 -2.38 -11.53 -5.37
C TRP A 24 -1.74 -11.09 -4.07
N VAL A 25 -0.44 -10.74 -4.09
CA VAL A 25 0.24 -10.18 -2.92
C VAL A 25 -0.50 -8.92 -2.44
N HIS A 26 -0.78 -7.98 -3.35
CA HIS A 26 -1.52 -6.77 -3.00
C HIS A 26 -2.90 -7.08 -2.41
N ARG A 27 -3.69 -7.96 -3.03
CA ARG A 27 -5.05 -8.29 -2.57
C ARG A 27 -5.04 -8.97 -1.20
N ALA A 28 -4.15 -9.94 -1.00
CA ALA A 28 -4.05 -10.64 0.27
C ALA A 28 -3.58 -9.71 1.39
N THR A 29 -2.56 -8.87 1.14
CA THR A 29 -2.12 -7.86 2.11
C THR A 29 -3.24 -6.85 2.40
N ALA A 30 -3.95 -6.37 1.39
CA ALA A 30 -5.05 -5.42 1.57
C ALA A 30 -6.22 -6.03 2.35
N ALA A 31 -6.56 -7.30 2.11
CA ALA A 31 -7.58 -8.01 2.85
C ALA A 31 -7.19 -8.19 4.32
N LEU A 32 -5.98 -8.69 4.60
CA LEU A 32 -5.49 -8.86 5.98
C LEU A 32 -5.39 -7.53 6.72
N MET A 33 -4.84 -6.49 6.08
CA MET A 33 -4.79 -5.14 6.65
C MET A 33 -6.20 -4.60 6.94
N GLY A 34 -7.14 -4.79 6.01
CA GLY A 34 -8.53 -4.39 6.21
C GLY A 34 -9.17 -5.09 7.40
N VAL A 35 -8.93 -6.40 7.57
CA VAL A 35 -9.38 -7.17 8.74
C VAL A 35 -8.76 -6.59 10.01
N CYS A 36 -7.44 -6.34 10.05
CA CYS A 36 -6.78 -5.74 11.21
C CYS A 36 -7.37 -4.37 11.57
N VAL A 37 -7.59 -3.49 10.58
CA VAL A 37 -8.15 -2.15 10.82
C VAL A 37 -9.59 -2.21 11.31
N VAL A 38 -10.44 -3.05 10.71
CA VAL A 38 -11.84 -3.19 11.12
C VAL A 38 -11.93 -3.78 12.53
N THR A 39 -11.17 -4.83 12.81
CA THR A 39 -11.15 -5.44 14.15
C THR A 39 -10.55 -4.48 15.20
N ALA A 40 -9.51 -3.72 14.87
CA ALA A 40 -8.97 -2.69 15.75
C ALA A 40 -10.02 -1.61 16.06
N ALA A 41 -10.77 -1.14 15.06
CA ALA A 41 -11.85 -0.17 15.27
C ALA A 41 -12.93 -0.71 16.22
N VAL A 42 -13.32 -1.98 16.08
CA VAL A 42 -14.26 -2.64 16.99
C VAL A 42 -13.69 -2.77 18.41
N LEU A 43 -12.40 -3.07 18.55
CA LEU A 43 -11.76 -3.22 19.86
C LEU A 43 -11.51 -1.88 20.57
N TYR A 44 -11.31 -0.80 19.82
CA TYR A 44 -10.99 0.52 20.33
C TYR A 44 -12.24 1.38 20.61
N ILE A 45 -13.28 1.30 19.77
CA ILE A 45 -14.48 2.13 19.88
C ILE A 45 -15.56 1.39 20.71
N PRO A 46 -15.92 1.87 21.92
CA PRO A 46 -16.82 1.15 22.82
C PRO A 46 -18.19 0.81 22.21
N GLN A 47 -18.75 1.72 21.41
CA GLN A 47 -20.05 1.54 20.77
C GLN A 47 -20.02 0.38 19.75
N LEU A 48 -18.92 0.25 18.99
CA LEU A 48 -18.74 -0.86 18.06
C LEU A 48 -18.49 -2.18 18.82
N ALA A 49 -17.73 -2.13 19.92
CA ALA A 49 -17.48 -3.30 20.76
C ALA A 49 -18.78 -3.89 21.32
N VAL A 50 -19.68 -3.04 21.82
CA VAL A 50 -21.01 -3.44 22.33
C VAL A 50 -21.88 -3.97 21.20
N LEU A 51 -21.91 -3.30 20.05
CA LEU A 51 -22.71 -3.73 18.90
C LEU A 51 -22.31 -5.12 18.38
N VAL A 52 -21.01 -5.40 18.31
CA VAL A 52 -20.50 -6.70 17.84
C VAL A 52 -20.68 -7.78 18.92
N GLY A 53 -20.54 -7.44 20.20
CA GLY A 53 -20.83 -8.33 21.33
C GLY A 53 -19.93 -9.57 21.49
N ARG A 54 -18.97 -9.79 20.57
CA ARG A 54 -18.10 -10.98 20.53
C ARG A 54 -16.62 -10.63 20.64
N ARG A 55 -16.24 -9.87 21.68
CA ARG A 55 -14.89 -9.33 21.85
C ARG A 55 -13.79 -10.38 21.72
N GLU A 56 -13.95 -11.55 22.34
CA GLU A 56 -12.94 -12.62 22.28
C GLU A 56 -12.69 -13.11 20.86
N LEU A 57 -13.75 -13.30 20.06
CA LEU A 57 -13.61 -13.68 18.65
C LEU A 57 -12.88 -12.59 17.87
N VAL A 58 -13.25 -11.31 18.08
CA VAL A 58 -12.63 -10.18 17.39
C VAL A 58 -11.14 -10.10 17.70
N VAL A 59 -10.75 -10.30 18.97
CA VAL A 59 -9.33 -10.38 19.38
C VAL A 59 -8.62 -11.50 18.64
N ARG A 60 -9.16 -12.73 18.66
CA ARG A 60 -8.53 -13.88 17.97
C ARG A 60 -8.38 -13.64 16.45
N VAL A 61 -9.40 -13.05 15.82
CA VAL A 61 -9.34 -12.70 14.38
C VAL A 61 -8.27 -11.64 14.14
N HIS A 62 -8.19 -10.61 14.99
CA HIS A 62 -7.17 -9.56 14.90
C HIS A 62 -5.76 -10.13 15.04
N GLU A 63 -5.52 -10.97 16.04
CA GLU A 63 -4.23 -11.63 16.30
C GLU A 63 -3.81 -12.51 15.12
N CYS A 64 -4.70 -13.38 14.64
CA CYS A 64 -4.45 -14.25 13.49
C CYS A 64 -4.17 -13.44 12.21
N ALA A 65 -4.96 -12.39 11.94
CA ALA A 65 -4.76 -11.53 10.77
C ALA A 65 -3.45 -10.74 10.86
N GLY A 66 -3.13 -10.20 12.03
CA GLY A 66 -1.88 -9.47 12.29
C GLY A 66 -0.64 -10.35 12.11
N LEU A 67 -0.68 -11.59 12.62
CA LEU A 67 0.39 -12.56 12.43
C LEU A 67 0.53 -13.00 10.96
N ALA A 68 -0.58 -13.16 10.25
CA ALA A 68 -0.58 -13.54 8.84
C ALA A 68 -0.20 -12.40 7.88
N LEU A 69 -0.30 -11.14 8.31
CA LEU A 69 -0.14 -9.95 7.46
C LEU A 69 1.20 -9.89 6.68
N PRO A 70 2.36 -10.33 7.21
CA PRO A 70 3.60 -10.40 6.44
C PRO A 70 3.63 -11.52 5.40
N ALA A 71 2.81 -12.57 5.55
CA ALA A 71 2.90 -13.79 4.74
C ALA A 71 2.74 -13.55 3.23
N PRO A 72 1.81 -12.71 2.73
CA PRO A 72 1.72 -12.44 1.30
C PRO A 72 3.00 -11.85 0.72
N VAL A 73 3.67 -10.95 1.44
CA VAL A 73 4.93 -10.35 0.98
C VAL A 73 6.03 -11.41 0.94
N LEU A 74 6.15 -12.23 2.01
CA LEU A 74 7.13 -13.30 2.09
C LEU A 74 6.96 -14.33 0.97
N LEU A 75 5.72 -14.78 0.72
CA LEU A 75 5.40 -15.67 -0.39
C LEU A 75 5.65 -15.00 -1.75
N GLY A 76 5.34 -13.71 -1.87
CA GLY A 76 5.61 -12.89 -3.04
C GLY A 76 7.09 -12.87 -3.42
N LEU A 77 8.01 -12.99 -2.44
CA LEU A 77 9.46 -13.02 -2.70
C LEU A 77 9.89 -14.18 -3.60
N VAL A 78 9.09 -15.23 -3.79
CA VAL A 78 9.36 -16.30 -4.76
C VAL A 78 9.27 -15.78 -6.21
N SER A 79 8.40 -14.79 -6.47
CA SER A 79 8.21 -14.19 -7.79
C SER A 79 9.34 -13.23 -8.17
N ARG A 80 9.97 -13.46 -9.33
CA ARG A 80 10.99 -12.55 -9.90
C ARG A 80 10.44 -11.15 -10.17
N ALA A 81 9.19 -11.06 -10.64
CA ALA A 81 8.52 -9.80 -10.95
C ALA A 81 8.30 -8.98 -9.67
N PHE A 82 7.76 -9.62 -8.63
CA PHE A 82 7.55 -8.97 -7.33
C PHE A 82 8.87 -8.49 -6.71
N ARG A 83 9.94 -9.29 -6.78
CA ARG A 83 11.28 -8.86 -6.34
C ARG A 83 11.80 -7.65 -7.13
N ALA A 84 11.50 -7.56 -8.43
CA ALA A 84 11.84 -6.39 -9.23
C ALA A 84 11.06 -5.15 -8.79
N ASP A 85 9.76 -5.30 -8.51
CA ASP A 85 8.92 -4.23 -8.01
C ASP A 85 9.37 -3.72 -6.64
N LEU A 86 9.76 -4.61 -5.73
CA LEU A 86 10.35 -4.21 -4.45
C LEU A 86 11.65 -3.40 -4.65
N ARG A 87 12.49 -3.74 -5.63
CA ARG A 87 13.68 -2.93 -5.95
C ARG A 87 13.30 -1.55 -6.49
N PHE A 88 12.27 -1.46 -7.34
CA PHE A 88 11.79 -0.16 -7.83
C PHE A 88 11.18 0.70 -6.71
N LEU A 89 10.45 0.07 -5.78
CA LEU A 89 9.87 0.74 -4.62
C LEU A 89 10.93 1.26 -3.65
N ASN A 90 11.99 0.48 -3.42
CA ASN A 90 13.07 0.82 -2.49
C ASN A 90 14.16 1.74 -3.08
N ARG A 91 14.12 2.03 -4.39
CA ARG A 91 15.12 2.89 -5.05
C ARG A 91 14.56 4.28 -5.33
N PHE A 92 14.98 5.24 -4.54
CA PHE A 92 14.71 6.66 -4.76
C PHE A 92 15.75 7.28 -5.70
N GLY A 93 15.29 8.06 -6.67
CA GLY A 93 16.12 8.81 -7.61
C GLY A 93 15.86 10.31 -7.55
N PRO A 94 16.63 11.13 -8.31
CA PRO A 94 16.45 12.59 -8.32
C PRO A 94 15.04 13.04 -8.74
N HIS A 95 14.39 12.31 -9.66
CA HIS A 95 13.03 12.58 -10.10
C HIS A 95 12.00 12.45 -8.97
N ASP A 96 12.22 11.58 -7.99
CA ASP A 96 11.31 11.42 -6.86
C ASP A 96 11.29 12.68 -5.97
N ARG A 97 12.42 13.37 -5.83
CA ARG A 97 12.48 14.65 -5.10
C ARG A 97 11.71 15.76 -5.82
N VAL A 98 11.74 15.77 -7.15
CA VAL A 98 10.95 16.71 -7.98
C VAL A 98 9.47 16.40 -7.80
N TRP A 99 9.09 15.13 -7.91
CA TRP A 99 7.72 14.67 -7.70
C TRP A 99 7.18 15.07 -6.32
N LEU A 100 7.95 14.83 -5.25
CA LEU A 100 7.54 15.18 -3.87
C LEU A 100 7.38 16.68 -3.70
N ARG A 101 8.30 17.50 -4.23
CA ARG A 101 8.18 18.96 -4.19
C ARG A 101 6.95 19.45 -4.95
N ALA A 102 6.66 18.90 -6.12
CA ALA A 102 5.47 19.22 -6.88
C ALA A 102 4.19 18.81 -6.15
N ALA A 103 4.18 17.63 -5.51
CA ALA A 103 3.05 17.16 -4.70
C ALA A 103 2.79 18.06 -3.49
N LEU A 104 3.84 18.45 -2.76
CA LEU A 104 3.76 19.38 -1.61
C LEU A 104 3.23 20.76 -2.02
N ARG A 105 3.64 21.26 -3.19
CA ARG A 105 3.14 22.51 -3.78
C ARG A 105 1.76 22.38 -4.44
N ARG A 106 1.17 21.18 -4.41
CA ARG A 106 -0.09 20.84 -5.11
C ARG A 106 -0.05 21.16 -6.61
N ASP A 107 1.13 21.17 -7.23
CA ASP A 107 1.28 21.38 -8.67
C ASP A 107 0.71 20.15 -9.41
N ARG A 108 -0.29 20.39 -10.25
CA ARG A 108 -0.99 19.38 -11.05
C ARG A 108 -0.72 19.53 -12.55
N ARG A 109 0.18 20.43 -12.95
CA ARG A 109 0.51 20.61 -14.36
C ARG A 109 1.10 19.33 -14.95
N HIS A 110 0.76 19.04 -16.20
CA HIS A 110 1.32 17.90 -16.91
C HIS A 110 2.85 17.99 -16.95
N GLY A 111 3.55 16.88 -16.70
CA GLY A 111 5.01 16.83 -16.63
C GLY A 111 5.65 17.33 -15.33
N SER A 112 4.92 18.01 -14.43
CA SER A 112 5.46 18.49 -13.14
C SER A 112 5.81 17.35 -12.17
N ARG A 113 5.29 16.16 -12.43
CA ARG A 113 5.38 14.97 -11.56
C ARG A 113 6.01 13.80 -12.33
N PRO A 114 7.34 13.80 -12.55
CA PRO A 114 8.01 12.70 -13.23
C PRO A 114 7.94 11.42 -12.38
N ALA A 115 7.59 10.29 -12.99
CA ALA A 115 7.46 9.01 -12.31
C ALA A 115 7.93 7.85 -13.20
N GLY A 116 8.70 6.92 -12.61
CA GLY A 116 8.98 5.60 -13.20
C GLY A 116 7.80 4.65 -13.01
N LYS A 117 8.02 3.33 -12.96
CA LYS A 117 6.93 2.35 -12.72
C LYS A 117 6.10 2.71 -11.50
N PHE A 118 6.75 3.14 -10.41
CA PHE A 118 6.09 3.71 -9.23
C PHE A 118 6.48 5.17 -9.07
N ASN A 119 5.52 6.01 -8.71
CA ASN A 119 5.76 7.40 -8.36
C ASN A 119 6.29 7.55 -6.92
N ALA A 120 6.85 8.70 -6.58
CA ALA A 120 7.48 8.89 -5.27
C ALA A 120 6.48 8.74 -4.10
N GLY A 121 5.22 9.14 -4.27
CA GLY A 121 4.17 8.93 -3.27
C GLY A 121 3.89 7.45 -3.00
N GLN A 122 3.85 6.62 -4.06
CA GLN A 122 3.72 5.17 -3.94
C GLN A 122 4.92 4.54 -3.22
N LYS A 123 6.15 5.02 -3.50
CA LYS A 123 7.36 4.56 -2.82
C LYS A 123 7.35 4.90 -1.33
N VAL A 124 7.04 6.15 -0.99
CA VAL A 124 6.94 6.61 0.41
C VAL A 124 5.86 5.82 1.14
N TYR A 125 4.68 5.68 0.54
CA TYR A 125 3.59 4.89 1.12
C TYR A 125 4.02 3.44 1.35
N ALA A 126 4.64 2.79 0.36
CA ALA A 126 5.10 1.40 0.47
C ALA A 126 6.16 1.21 1.58
N ALA A 127 7.14 2.10 1.68
CA ALA A 127 8.15 2.05 2.71
C ALA A 127 7.55 2.30 4.11
N TRP A 128 6.68 3.31 4.23
CA TRP A 128 6.03 3.65 5.49
C TRP A 128 5.10 2.55 5.98
N ILE A 129 4.22 2.02 5.13
CA ILE A 129 3.26 0.97 5.53
C ILE A 129 3.98 -0.34 5.87
N ALA A 130 5.08 -0.67 5.18
CA ALA A 130 5.89 -1.84 5.50
C ALA A 130 6.54 -1.69 6.89
N GLY A 131 7.19 -0.54 7.15
CA GLY A 131 7.77 -0.24 8.46
C GLY A 131 6.72 -0.22 9.58
N ALA A 132 5.58 0.44 9.34
CA ALA A 132 4.46 0.47 10.27
C ALA A 132 3.94 -0.94 10.58
N THR A 133 3.79 -1.80 9.57
CA THR A 133 3.36 -3.19 9.75
C THR A 133 4.32 -3.98 10.64
N LEU A 134 5.63 -3.80 10.48
CA LEU A 134 6.62 -4.45 11.34
C LEU A 134 6.53 -3.97 12.79
N VAL A 135 6.34 -2.67 13.01
CA VAL A 135 6.13 -2.11 14.36
C VAL A 135 4.84 -2.64 14.96
N MET A 136 3.74 -2.67 14.21
CA MET A 136 2.44 -3.21 14.65
C MET A 136 2.54 -4.69 15.03
N LEU A 137 3.26 -5.50 14.24
CA LEU A 137 3.50 -6.89 14.55
C LEU A 137 4.31 -7.02 15.85
N GLY A 138 5.39 -6.25 15.99
CA GLY A 138 6.24 -6.26 17.18
C GLY A 138 5.45 -5.88 18.44
N THR A 139 4.74 -4.75 18.43
CA THR A 139 3.93 -4.31 19.58
C THR A 139 2.77 -5.26 19.86
N GLY A 140 2.11 -5.81 18.82
CA GLY A 140 1.06 -6.81 18.97
C GLY A 140 1.56 -8.10 19.63
N LEU A 141 2.73 -8.61 19.24
CA LEU A 141 3.35 -9.77 19.86
C LEU A 141 3.73 -9.51 21.32
N MET A 142 4.22 -8.31 21.66
CA MET A 142 4.53 -7.94 23.04
C MET A 142 3.27 -7.90 23.92
N MET A 143 2.15 -7.40 23.38
CA MET A 143 0.85 -7.39 24.06
C MET A 143 0.26 -8.79 24.21
N TRP A 144 0.41 -9.65 23.19
CA TRP A 144 -0.10 -11.01 23.20
C TRP A 144 0.66 -11.90 24.20
N PHE A 145 2.00 -11.89 24.15
CA PHE A 145 2.83 -12.73 25.01
C PHE A 145 3.20 -12.02 26.33
N THR A 146 2.19 -11.87 27.18
CA THR A 146 2.28 -11.11 28.44
C THR A 146 3.35 -11.59 29.43
N ARG A 147 3.78 -12.86 29.36
CA ARG A 147 4.82 -13.44 30.21
C ARG A 147 6.25 -13.18 29.72
N LEU A 148 6.41 -12.75 28.47
CA LEU A 148 7.73 -12.54 27.86
C LEU A 148 8.24 -11.10 28.05
N THR A 149 7.40 -10.17 28.52
CA THR A 149 7.74 -8.75 28.59
C THR A 149 7.29 -8.06 29.88
N PRO A 150 8.12 -7.16 30.47
CA PRO A 150 7.74 -6.37 31.63
C PRO A 150 6.48 -5.52 31.40
N LEU A 151 5.77 -5.17 32.47
CA LEU A 151 4.56 -4.34 32.38
C LEU A 151 4.81 -3.01 31.64
N MET A 152 5.92 -2.32 31.96
CA MET A 152 6.27 -1.05 31.30
C MET A 152 6.34 -1.20 29.77
N TRP A 153 6.95 -2.28 29.28
CA TRP A 153 7.10 -2.52 27.85
C TRP A 153 5.75 -2.77 27.18
N ARG A 154 4.85 -3.50 27.85
CA ARG A 154 3.50 -3.75 27.35
C ARG A 154 2.66 -2.48 27.29
N THR A 155 2.74 -1.63 28.32
CA THR A 155 2.04 -0.33 28.32
C THR A 155 2.56 0.57 27.19
N SER A 156 3.88 0.66 27.00
CA SER A 156 4.47 1.38 25.87
C SER A 156 4.07 0.78 24.53
N ALA A 157 4.03 -0.55 24.41
CA ALA A 157 3.59 -1.24 23.20
C ALA A 157 2.14 -0.93 22.87
N THR A 158 1.22 -0.95 23.84
CA THR A 158 -0.19 -0.56 23.64
C THR A 158 -0.29 0.89 23.14
N PHE A 159 0.39 1.83 23.79
CA PHE A 159 0.40 3.22 23.35
C PHE A 159 0.87 3.38 21.90
N VAL A 160 2.00 2.76 21.54
CA VAL A 160 2.53 2.82 20.17
C VAL A 160 1.60 2.13 19.18
N HIS A 161 1.04 0.98 19.54
CA HIS A 161 0.14 0.20 18.69
C HIS A 161 -1.14 0.99 18.38
N ASP A 162 -1.76 1.62 19.37
CA ASP A 162 -3.02 2.35 19.20
C ASP A 162 -2.85 3.60 18.32
N TRP A 163 -1.82 4.41 18.59
CA TRP A 163 -1.54 5.60 17.78
C TRP A 163 -1.12 5.27 16.36
N LEU A 164 -0.35 4.20 16.19
CA LEU A 164 0.06 3.76 14.87
C LEU A 164 -1.13 3.13 14.11
N ALA A 165 -2.00 2.38 14.76
CA ALA A 165 -3.24 1.86 14.17
C ALA A 165 -4.13 2.99 13.65
N LEU A 166 -4.33 4.06 14.44
CA LEU A 166 -5.08 5.24 14.01
C LEU A 166 -4.45 5.89 12.77
N THR A 167 -3.13 6.07 12.79
CA THR A 167 -2.38 6.67 11.68
C THR A 167 -2.48 5.80 10.42
N ILE A 168 -2.36 4.47 10.56
CA ILE A 168 -2.58 3.50 9.47
C ILE A 168 -3.98 3.65 8.92
N GLY A 169 -5.01 3.75 9.77
CA GLY A 169 -6.40 3.96 9.34
C GLY A 169 -6.55 5.19 8.45
N VAL A 170 -6.00 6.34 8.86
CA VAL A 170 -6.05 7.60 8.10
C VAL A 170 -5.28 7.50 6.78
N VAL A 171 -4.05 7.01 6.82
CA VAL A 171 -3.17 6.91 5.63
C VAL A 171 -3.72 5.88 4.63
N LEU A 172 -4.28 4.78 5.10
CA LEU A 172 -4.95 3.76 4.29
C LEU A 172 -6.21 4.32 3.63
N ALA A 173 -7.03 5.08 4.37
CA ALA A 173 -8.20 5.76 3.79
C ALA A 173 -7.79 6.74 2.68
N GLY A 174 -6.72 7.52 2.89
CA GLY A 174 -6.15 8.38 1.86
C GLY A 174 -5.66 7.61 0.62
N HIS A 175 -4.99 6.48 0.82
CA HIS A 175 -4.56 5.59 -0.27
C HIS A 175 -5.74 5.04 -1.08
N ILE A 176 -6.78 4.56 -0.40
CA ILE A 176 -8.01 4.07 -1.04
C ILE A 176 -8.70 5.22 -1.80
N GLY A 177 -8.80 6.41 -1.21
CA GLY A 177 -9.38 7.59 -1.85
C GLY A 177 -8.64 7.97 -3.15
N MET A 178 -7.31 7.97 -3.13
CA MET A 178 -6.50 8.19 -4.34
C MET A 178 -6.73 7.11 -5.40
N ALA A 179 -6.82 5.84 -5.00
CA ALA A 179 -7.09 4.73 -5.92
C ALA A 179 -8.48 4.83 -6.54
N LEU A 180 -9.50 5.23 -5.77
CA LEU A 180 -10.86 5.41 -6.30
C LEU A 180 -10.92 6.51 -7.37
N GLY A 181 -10.12 7.57 -7.21
CA GLY A 181 -9.96 8.67 -8.17
C GLY A 181 -9.25 8.31 -9.48
N ASP A 182 -8.63 7.13 -9.59
CA ASP A 182 -7.97 6.65 -10.81
C ASP A 182 -8.53 5.27 -11.23
N PRO A 183 -9.58 5.24 -12.09
CA PRO A 183 -10.18 4.00 -12.57
C PRO A 183 -9.21 3.10 -13.35
N GLU A 184 -8.26 3.67 -14.11
CA GLU A 184 -7.34 2.87 -14.92
C GLU A 184 -6.25 2.24 -14.04
N ALA A 185 -5.78 2.93 -12.99
CA ALA A 185 -4.91 2.33 -11.98
C ALA A 185 -5.58 1.13 -11.28
N ARG A 186 -6.86 1.27 -10.89
CA ARG A 186 -7.64 0.16 -10.29
C ARG A 186 -7.81 -0.99 -11.27
N ARG A 187 -8.07 -0.70 -12.55
CA ARG A 187 -8.14 -1.72 -13.60
C ARG A 187 -6.80 -2.43 -13.74
N GLY A 188 -5.68 -1.71 -13.69
CA GLY A 188 -4.32 -2.26 -13.68
C GLY A 188 -4.11 -3.29 -12.57
N LEU A 189 -4.50 -2.99 -11.32
CA LEU A 189 -4.43 -3.95 -10.21
C LEU A 189 -5.42 -5.11 -10.34
N ARG A 190 -6.54 -4.91 -11.04
CA ARG A 190 -7.52 -5.98 -11.29
C ARG A 190 -7.05 -6.94 -12.38
N THR A 191 -6.64 -6.43 -13.53
CA THR A 191 -6.39 -7.22 -14.75
C THR A 191 -4.91 -7.41 -15.05
N GLY A 192 -4.02 -6.59 -14.49
CA GLY A 192 -2.58 -6.60 -14.76
C GLY A 192 -2.14 -5.65 -15.88
N THR A 193 -3.09 -5.00 -16.56
CA THR A 193 -2.83 -4.19 -17.76
C THR A 193 -3.44 -2.81 -17.65
N VAL A 194 -2.73 -1.81 -18.20
CA VAL A 194 -3.17 -0.40 -18.27
C VAL A 194 -3.07 0.10 -19.69
N SER A 195 -3.80 1.16 -20.06
CA SER A 195 -3.65 1.81 -21.35
C SER A 195 -2.28 2.47 -21.47
N GLU A 196 -1.72 2.43 -22.68
CA GLU A 196 -0.46 3.10 -22.99
C GLU A 196 -0.53 4.61 -22.74
N GLN A 197 -1.65 5.24 -23.08
CA GLN A 197 -1.89 6.67 -22.80
C GLN A 197 -1.82 7.00 -21.31
N TRP A 198 -2.39 6.15 -20.44
CA TRP A 198 -2.30 6.32 -19.00
C TRP A 198 -0.86 6.12 -18.51
N ALA A 199 -0.16 5.10 -19.03
CA ALA A 199 1.23 4.84 -18.68
C ALA A 199 2.13 6.04 -19.02
N ASN A 200 2.01 6.59 -20.23
CA ASN A 200 2.80 7.74 -20.66
C ASN A 200 2.47 9.01 -19.88
N ARG A 201 1.20 9.19 -19.47
CA ARG A 201 0.76 10.37 -18.72
C ARG A 201 1.16 10.33 -17.24
N GLU A 202 0.86 9.23 -16.56
CA GLU A 202 1.06 9.10 -15.10
C GLU A 202 2.46 8.62 -14.74
N HIS A 203 3.12 7.90 -15.66
CA HIS A 203 4.42 7.26 -15.47
C HIS A 203 5.37 7.50 -16.64
N PRO A 204 5.69 8.77 -16.99
CA PRO A 204 6.43 9.13 -18.21
C PRO A 204 7.87 8.58 -18.26
N LEU A 205 8.45 8.19 -17.12
CA LEU A 205 9.78 7.58 -17.06
C LEU A 205 9.73 6.05 -17.03
N TRP A 206 8.54 5.46 -17.01
CA TRP A 206 8.37 4.01 -17.05
C TRP A 206 8.53 3.51 -18.49
N ARG A 207 9.45 2.58 -18.69
CA ARG A 207 9.57 1.80 -19.92
C ARG A 207 9.03 0.39 -19.63
N PRO A 208 7.84 0.03 -20.15
CA PRO A 208 7.19 -1.26 -19.92
C PRO A 208 8.01 -2.46 -20.37
#